data_AF-I1CUV4-F1
#
_entry.id   AF-I1CUV4-F1
#
_cell.length_a   1.000
_cell.length_b   1.000
_cell.length_c   1.000
_cell.angle_alpha   90.00
_cell.angle_beta   90.00
_cell.angle_gamma   90.00
#
_symmetry.space_group_name_H-M   'P 1'
#
loop_
_entity.id
_entity.type
_entity.pdbx_description
1 polymer ?
#
loop_
_entity_poly.entity_id
_entity_poly.type
_entity_poly.pdbx_seq_one_letter_code
_entity_poly.pdbx_strand_id
1 'polypeptide(L)'
;MEDFSEENDVLIGYGALDLAVGDCDGVVTLFSKQKILSKRELGSAITDIVVYNDLVGGCEIIAGDMNGIVTSFQQHDALWKINISEESSKLTTLATIQYGYGLLASM
;
A
#
# COMPACT_ATOMS: atom_id res chain seq x y z
N MET A 1 4.09 -20.06 29.94
CA MET A 1 2.99 -19.84 28.99
C MET A 1 3.21 -18.43 28.50
N GLU A 2 3.96 -18.31 27.41
CA GLU A 2 4.36 -17.02 26.85
C GLU A 2 3.24 -16.59 25.91
N ASP A 3 2.71 -15.38 26.14
CA ASP A 3 1.71 -14.72 25.30
C ASP A 3 2.33 -14.48 23.92
N PHE A 4 1.85 -15.19 22.92
CA PHE A 4 2.04 -14.79 21.53
C PHE A 4 1.04 -13.67 21.26
N SER A 5 1.50 -12.42 21.31
CA SER A 5 0.79 -11.32 20.68
C SER A 5 0.59 -11.68 19.21
N GLU A 6 -0.66 -11.73 18.74
CA GLU A 6 -1.02 -11.86 17.33
C GLU A 6 -0.40 -10.70 16.55
N GLU A 7 0.79 -10.96 16.00
CA GLU A 7 1.39 -10.13 14.96
C GLU A 7 0.53 -10.36 13.70
N ASN A 8 -0.15 -9.31 13.26
CA ASN A 8 -1.00 -9.35 12.07
C ASN A 8 -0.11 -9.37 10.81
N ASP A 9 0.58 -10.48 10.58
CA ASP A 9 1.27 -10.72 9.32
C ASP A 9 0.22 -10.83 8.21
N VAL A 10 0.13 -9.79 7.37
CA VAL A 10 -0.77 -9.78 6.21
C VAL A 10 -0.19 -10.70 5.15
N LEU A 11 -0.82 -11.87 4.96
CA LEU A 11 -0.42 -12.89 3.99
C LEU A 11 -1.30 -12.81 2.74
N ILE A 12 -0.71 -12.54 1.58
CA ILE A 12 -1.44 -12.61 0.30
C ILE A 12 -0.72 -13.50 -0.70
N GLY A 13 -1.46 -14.50 -1.20
CA GLY A 13 -0.98 -15.47 -2.18
C GLY A 13 -0.85 -14.87 -3.58
N TYR A 14 0.33 -14.99 -4.17
CA TYR A 14 0.64 -14.72 -5.57
C TYR A 14 0.76 -16.10 -6.26
N GLY A 15 -0.18 -16.48 -7.14
CA GLY A 15 -0.26 -17.88 -7.62
C GLY A 15 -0.44 -18.93 -6.50
N ALA A 16 -0.42 -20.22 -6.82
CA ALA A 16 -0.67 -21.29 -5.84
C ALA A 16 0.46 -21.48 -4.79
N LEU A 17 1.63 -20.84 -4.97
CA LEU A 17 2.83 -21.05 -4.16
C LEU A 17 3.66 -19.80 -3.90
N ASP A 18 3.22 -18.62 -4.32
CA ASP A 18 3.93 -17.37 -4.05
C ASP A 18 3.17 -16.61 -2.96
N LEU A 19 3.89 -15.79 -2.21
CA LEU A 19 3.42 -15.16 -0.98
C LEU A 19 4.08 -13.78 -0.84
N ALA A 20 3.26 -12.76 -0.59
CA ALA A 20 3.74 -11.46 -0.15
C ALA A 20 3.46 -11.28 1.34
N VAL A 21 4.47 -10.84 2.08
CA VAL A 21 4.39 -10.57 3.53
C VAL A 21 5.01 -9.21 3.81
N GLY A 22 4.37 -8.43 4.66
CA GLY A 22 4.90 -7.17 5.19
C GLY A 22 5.16 -7.32 6.67
N ASP A 23 6.24 -6.72 7.16
CA ASP A 23 6.58 -6.74 8.58
C ASP A 23 6.45 -5.37 9.26
N CYS A 24 6.64 -5.37 10.59
CA CYS A 24 6.56 -4.18 11.43
C CYS A 24 7.72 -3.18 11.23
N ASP A 25 8.83 -3.61 10.62
CA ASP A 25 9.94 -2.73 10.24
C ASP A 25 9.69 -2.03 8.89
N GLY A 26 8.61 -2.38 8.20
CA GLY A 26 8.25 -1.81 6.92
C GLY A 26 8.96 -2.45 5.74
N VAL A 27 9.32 -3.72 5.87
CA VAL A 27 9.88 -4.52 4.78
C VAL A 27 8.80 -5.40 4.19
N VAL A 28 8.66 -5.37 2.87
CA VAL A 28 7.86 -6.33 2.12
C VAL A 28 8.77 -7.40 1.54
N THR A 29 8.49 -8.66 1.88
CA THR A 29 9.18 -9.83 1.37
C THR A 29 8.26 -10.62 0.42
N LEU A 30 8.77 -10.90 -0.77
CA LEU A 30 8.12 -11.77 -1.73
C LEU A 30 8.77 -13.14 -1.70
N PHE A 31 7.96 -14.16 -1.53
CA PHE A 31 8.36 -15.55 -1.67
C PHE A 31 7.73 -16.13 -2.94
N SER A 32 8.47 -16.93 -3.69
CA SER A 32 7.92 -17.80 -4.74
C SER A 32 8.47 -19.19 -4.56
N LYS A 33 7.59 -20.21 -4.58
CA LYS A 33 7.97 -21.62 -4.41
C LYS A 33 8.87 -21.82 -3.18
N GLN A 34 8.49 -21.21 -2.05
CA GLN A 34 9.20 -21.28 -0.76
C GLN A 34 10.62 -20.69 -0.77
N LYS A 35 10.96 -19.84 -1.74
CA LYS A 35 12.22 -19.10 -1.78
C LYS A 35 11.96 -17.60 -1.75
N ILE A 36 12.82 -16.86 -1.06
CA ILE A 36 12.81 -15.40 -1.11
C ILE A 36 13.16 -14.99 -2.54
N LEU A 37 12.25 -14.24 -3.14
CA LEU A 37 12.33 -13.74 -4.50
C LEU A 37 12.78 -12.28 -4.51
N SER A 38 12.25 -11.48 -3.59
CA SER A 38 12.62 -10.07 -3.42
C SER A 38 12.34 -9.60 -2.00
N LYS A 39 13.06 -8.56 -1.59
CA LYS A 39 12.83 -7.79 -0.37
C LYS A 39 12.85 -6.30 -0.73
N ARG A 40 11.93 -5.54 -0.13
CA ARG A 40 11.83 -4.10 -0.34
C ARG A 40 11.53 -3.38 0.96
N GLU A 41 12.30 -2.35 1.26
CA GLU A 41 12.08 -1.47 2.40
C GLU A 41 11.17 -0.31 1.98
N LEU A 42 10.07 -0.11 2.69
CA LEU A 42 9.08 0.96 2.49
C LEU A 42 9.11 2.01 3.60
N GLY A 43 9.61 1.64 4.79
CA GLY A 43 10.06 2.57 5.84
C GLY A 43 9.15 2.68 7.07
N SER A 44 8.00 2.02 7.10
CA SER A 44 7.12 1.94 8.27
C SER A 44 6.33 0.64 8.24
N ALA A 45 5.93 0.15 9.42
CA ALA A 45 5.15 -1.07 9.60
C ALA A 45 4.03 -1.21 8.56
N ILE A 46 4.05 -2.34 7.87
CA ILE A 46 3.06 -2.66 6.84
C ILE A 46 1.77 -3.08 7.51
N THR A 47 0.68 -2.40 7.17
CA THR A 47 -0.65 -2.68 7.74
C THR A 47 -1.53 -3.47 6.80
N ASP A 48 -1.29 -3.34 5.49
CA ASP A 48 -2.06 -4.03 4.48
C ASP A 48 -1.22 -4.24 3.22
N ILE A 49 -1.48 -5.33 2.52
CA ILE A 49 -0.89 -5.64 1.22
C ILE A 49 -2.04 -6.04 0.31
N VAL A 50 -1.93 -5.78 -0.98
CA VAL A 50 -2.79 -6.33 -2.02
C VAL A 50 -1.91 -6.66 -3.22
N VAL A 51 -2.11 -7.84 -3.79
CA VAL A 51 -1.46 -8.21 -5.05
C VAL A 51 -2.49 -8.13 -6.17
N TYR A 52 -2.28 -7.18 -7.07
CA TYR A 52 -3.13 -6.93 -8.21
C TYR A 52 -2.50 -7.54 -9.47
N ASN A 53 -3.29 -8.32 -10.21
CA ASN A 53 -2.90 -8.88 -11.50
C ASN A 53 -3.76 -8.23 -12.58
N ASP A 54 -3.13 -7.68 -13.62
CA ASP A 54 -3.83 -7.14 -14.77
C ASP A 54 -4.22 -8.26 -15.77
N LEU A 55 -5.05 -7.90 -16.76
CA LEU A 55 -5.53 -8.82 -17.79
C LEU A 55 -4.47 -9.20 -18.84
N VAL A 56 -3.33 -8.51 -18.87
CA VAL A 56 -2.23 -8.66 -19.83
C VAL A 56 -1.04 -9.41 -19.21
N GLY A 57 -1.16 -9.84 -17.94
CA GLY A 57 -0.14 -10.60 -17.20
C GLY A 57 0.84 -9.74 -16.41
N GLY A 58 0.57 -8.44 -16.24
CA GLY A 58 1.27 -7.60 -15.29
C GLY A 58 0.85 -7.90 -13.86
N CYS A 59 1.81 -7.80 -12.93
CA CYS A 59 1.60 -7.90 -11.50
C CYS A 59 2.05 -6.62 -10.83
N GLU A 60 1.23 -6.12 -9.92
CA GLU A 60 1.48 -4.96 -9.09
C GLU A 60 1.22 -5.34 -7.63
N ILE A 61 2.15 -4.98 -6.75
CA ILE A 61 2.01 -5.13 -5.31
C ILE A 61 1.75 -3.75 -4.74
N ILE A 62 0.66 -3.64 -3.99
CA ILE A 62 0.24 -2.43 -3.32
C ILE A 62 0.36 -2.68 -1.83
N ALA A 63 1.15 -1.88 -1.13
CA ALA A 63 1.33 -1.98 0.32
C ALA A 63 0.95 -0.67 0.99
N GLY A 64 0.14 -0.76 2.04
CA GLY A 64 -0.19 0.34 2.94
C GLY A 64 0.61 0.25 4.22
N ASP A 65 1.12 1.38 4.71
CA ASP A 65 1.85 1.46 5.98
C ASP A 65 1.09 2.24 7.07
N MET A 66 1.57 2.11 8.31
CA MET A 66 1.01 2.79 9.49
C MET A 66 1.05 4.33 9.41
N ASN A 67 1.86 4.92 8.53
CA ASN A 67 1.91 6.37 8.34
C ASN A 67 0.88 6.86 7.31
N GLY A 68 0.04 5.96 6.78
CA GLY A 68 -0.96 6.28 5.77
C GLY A 68 -0.35 6.49 4.38
N ILE A 69 0.83 5.94 4.14
CA ILE A 69 1.45 5.91 2.83
C ILE A 69 1.05 4.61 2.14
N VAL A 70 0.58 4.73 0.89
CA VAL A 70 0.32 3.60 0.00
C VAL A 70 1.37 3.61 -1.09
N THR A 71 2.11 2.51 -1.20
CA THR A 71 3.16 2.33 -2.21
C THR A 71 2.80 1.20 -3.14
N SER A 72 2.93 1.45 -4.45
CA SER A 72 2.82 0.44 -5.48
C SER A 72 4.16 0.14 -6.12
N PHE A 73 4.38 -1.13 -6.39
CA PHE A 73 5.59 -1.61 -7.02
C PHE A 73 5.47 -2.95 -7.72
N GLN A 74 6.44 -3.21 -8.59
CA GLN A 74 6.75 -4.54 -9.12
C GLN A 74 8.07 -5.02 -8.50
N GLN A 75 8.50 -6.26 -8.79
CA GLN A 75 9.74 -6.82 -8.22
C GLN A 75 10.93 -5.86 -8.29
N HIS A 76 11.12 -5.20 -9.43
CA HIS A 76 12.30 -4.37 -9.70
C HIS A 76 12.01 -2.86 -9.72
N ASP A 77 10.76 -2.46 -9.89
CA ASP A 77 10.40 -1.06 -10.11
C ASP A 77 9.45 -0.54 -9.04
N ALA A 78 9.61 0.73 -8.66
CA ALA A 78 8.59 1.47 -7.93
C ALA A 78 7.68 2.16 -8.96
N LEU A 79 6.37 1.98 -8.83
CA LEU A 79 5.41 2.52 -9.78
C LEU A 79 4.89 3.88 -9.31
N TRP A 80 4.32 3.92 -8.11
CA TRP A 80 3.79 5.14 -7.53
C TRP A 80 3.76 5.06 -5.99
N LYS A 81 3.66 6.23 -5.36
CA LYS A 81 3.57 6.39 -3.90
C LYS A 81 2.60 7.53 -3.59
N ILE A 82 1.68 7.29 -2.68
CA ILE A 82 0.64 8.26 -2.29
C ILE A 82 0.65 8.40 -0.78
N ASN A 83 0.55 9.63 -0.27
CA ASN A 83 0.25 9.90 1.13
C ASN A 83 -1.23 10.27 1.27
N ILE A 84 -2.01 9.43 1.96
CA ILE A 84 -3.46 9.61 2.09
C ILE A 84 -3.79 10.94 2.76
N SER A 85 -3.04 11.36 3.77
CA SER A 85 -3.28 12.62 4.50
C SER A 85 -3.07 13.85 3.62
N GLU A 86 -2.03 13.82 2.79
CA GLU A 86 -1.69 14.90 1.86
C GLU A 86 -2.76 15.01 0.77
N GLU A 87 -3.13 13.90 0.15
CA GLU A 87 -4.16 13.88 -0.90
C GLU A 87 -5.54 14.27 -0.36
N SER A 88 -5.88 13.83 0.86
CA SER A 88 -7.14 14.24 1.52
C SER A 88 -7.20 15.75 1.76
N SER A 89 -6.06 16.36 2.11
CA SER A 89 -5.96 17.81 2.33
C SER A 89 -6.08 18.60 1.02
N LYS A 90 -5.45 18.11 -0.05
CA LYS A 90 -5.59 18.67 -1.41
C LYS A 90 -7.04 18.61 -1.88
N LEU A 91 -7.70 17.46 -1.74
CA LEU A 91 -9.09 17.28 -2.12
C LEU A 91 -10.03 18.22 -1.36
N THR A 92 -9.81 18.36 -0.05
CA THR A 92 -10.59 19.29 0.81
C THR A 92 -10.44 20.74 0.35
N THR A 93 -9.22 21.15 0.00
CA THR A 93 -8.94 22.49 -0.52
C THR A 93 -9.66 22.75 -1.84
N LEU A 94 -9.59 21.80 -2.77
CA LEU A 94 -10.28 21.88 -4.07
C LEU A 94 -11.80 21.98 -3.92
N ALA A 95 -12.39 21.16 -3.04
CA ALA A 95 -13.81 21.22 -2.75
C ALA A 95 -14.21 22.59 -2.16
N THR A 96 -13.42 23.12 -1.23
CA THR A 96 -13.67 24.43 -0.61
C THR A 96 -13.64 25.56 -1.65
N ILE A 97 -12.70 25.51 -2.60
CA ILE A 97 -12.61 26.47 -3.70
C ILE A 97 -13.85 26.35 -4.61
N GLN A 98 -14.19 25.13 -5.04
CA GLN A 98 -15.29 24.89 -5.98
C GLN A 98 -16.67 25.26 -5.41
N TYR A 99 -16.92 24.97 -4.13
CA TYR A 99 -18.18 25.32 -3.45
C TYR A 99 -18.18 26.74 -2.85
N GLY A 100 -17.01 27.30 -2.53
CA GLY A 100 -16.87 28.67 -2.02
C GLY A 100 -17.21 29.74 -3.06
N TYR A 101 -16.86 29.53 -4.34
CA TYR A 101 -17.27 30.43 -5.41
C TYR A 101 -18.76 30.35 -5.76
N GLY A 102 -19.43 29.22 -5.51
CA GLY A 102 -20.88 29.10 -5.72
C GLY A 102 -21.71 29.94 -4.74
N LEU A 103 -21.22 30.15 -3.52
CA LEU A 103 -21.86 30.98 -2.50
C LEU A 103 -21.63 32.49 -2.71
N LEU A 104 -20.51 32.89 -3.32
CA LEU A 104 -20.23 34.30 -3.63
C LEU A 104 -20.92 34.78 -4.92
N ALA A 105 -21.26 33.88 -5.85
CA ALA A 105 -21.95 34.23 -7.10
C ALA A 105 -23.49 34.34 -6.97
N SER A 106 -24.05 34.13 -5.77
CA SER A 106 -25.49 34.21 -5.49
C SER A 106 -25.90 35.32 -4.51
N MET A 107 -24.97 36.22 -4.16
CA MET A 107 -25.26 37.51 -3.49
C MET A 107 -25.21 38.65 -4.50
#